data_AF-A0A7K7NYI3-F1
#
_entry.id   AF-A0A7K7NYI3-F1
#
_cell.length_a   1.000
_cell.length_b   1.000
_cell.length_c   1.000
_cell.angle_alpha   90.00
_cell.angle_beta   90.00
_cell.angle_gamma   90.00
#
_symmetry.space_group_name_H-M   'P 1'
#
loop_
_entity.id
_entity.type
_entity.pdbx_description
1 polymer ?
#
loop_
_entity_poly.entity_id
_entity_poly.type
_entity_poly.pdbx_seq_one_letter_code
_entity_poly.pdbx_strand_id
1 'polypeptide(L)' 'AQAQGLPAPVTSATRMEANRHVLYILLTPPKSFLSPPRTPKGAVIGFLKVGYKKLFLLVSVGGTG' A
#
# COMPACT_ATOMS: atom_id res chain seq x y z
N ALA A 1 -6.50 -2.88 -9.01
CA ALA A 1 -7.86 -2.42 -9.36
C ALA A 1 -8.80 -3.59 -9.54
N GLN A 2 -8.46 -4.55 -10.41
CA GLN A 2 -9.27 -5.75 -10.71
C GLN A 2 -9.76 -6.53 -9.48
N ALA A 3 -8.87 -6.83 -8.52
CA ALA A 3 -9.24 -7.55 -7.29
C ALA A 3 -10.31 -6.83 -6.42
N GLN A 4 -10.47 -5.51 -6.60
CA GLN A 4 -11.48 -4.69 -5.92
C GLN A 4 -12.66 -4.30 -6.83
N GLY A 5 -12.70 -4.81 -8.07
CA GLY A 5 -13.74 -4.46 -9.06
C GLY A 5 -13.72 -3.00 -9.50
N LEU A 6 -12.62 -2.26 -9.30
CA LEU A 6 -12.56 -0.83 -9.60
C LEU A 6 -12.31 -0.58 -11.10
N PRO A 7 -12.98 0.42 -11.71
CA PRO A 7 -12.83 0.74 -13.13
C PRO A 7 -11.48 1.38 -13.48
N ALA A 8 -10.75 1.90 -12.47
CA ALA A 8 -9.45 2.52 -12.64
C ALA A 8 -8.53 2.26 -11.42
N PRO A 9 -7.20 2.32 -11.58
CA PRO A 9 -6.28 2.16 -10.46
C PRO A 9 -6.25 3.38 -9.53
N VAL A 10 -6.39 3.12 -8.23
CA VAL A 10 -6.28 4.14 -7.15
C VAL A 10 -4.83 4.36 -6.66
N THR A 11 -3.89 3.57 -7.17
CA THR A 11 -2.45 3.67 -6.91
C THR A 11 -1.71 3.56 -8.25
N SER A 12 -0.85 4.54 -8.55
CA SER A 12 0.03 4.57 -9.72
C SER A 12 1.30 5.34 -9.38
N ALA A 13 2.38 5.16 -10.16
CA ALA A 13 3.63 5.89 -9.97
C ALA A 13 3.40 7.41 -9.95
N THR A 14 2.73 7.95 -10.97
CA THR A 14 2.39 9.38 -11.06
C THR A 14 1.61 9.89 -9.85
N ARG A 15 0.64 9.10 -9.33
CA ARG A 15 -0.12 9.49 -8.13
C ARG A 15 0.71 9.42 -6.86
N MET A 16 1.68 8.51 -6.78
CA MET A 16 2.60 8.42 -5.64
C MET A 16 3.59 9.57 -5.65
N GLU A 17 4.08 10.00 -6.82
CA GLU A 17 4.94 11.19 -6.95
C GLU A 17 4.21 12.47 -6.57
N ALA A 18 2.95 12.61 -6.99
CA ALA A 18 2.15 13.80 -6.73
C ALA A 18 1.57 13.92 -5.30
N ASN A 19 1.62 12.85 -4.49
CA ASN A 19 0.98 12.82 -3.17
C ASN A 19 1.95 12.38 -2.07
N ARG A 20 1.72 12.83 -0.83
CA ARG A 20 2.47 12.37 0.35
C ARG A 20 1.95 11.04 0.89
N HIS A 21 2.00 10.01 0.04
CA HIS A 21 1.68 8.64 0.42
C HIS A 21 2.94 7.82 0.64
N VAL A 22 2.84 6.80 1.49
CA VAL A 22 3.90 5.79 1.69
C VAL A 22 3.39 4.47 1.17
N LEU A 23 4.24 3.76 0.42
CA LEU A 23 3.96 2.44 -0.13
C LEU A 23 4.88 1.40 0.50
N TYR A 24 4.29 0.41 1.17
CA TYR A 24 4.99 -0.78 1.65
C TYR A 24 4.75 -1.92 0.66
N ILE A 25 5.82 -2.56 0.20
CA ILE A 25 5.76 -3.66 -0.76
C ILE A 25 6.22 -4.94 -0.07
N LEU A 26 5.41 -5.99 -0.14
CA LEU A 26 5.76 -7.31 0.36
C LEU A 26 6.37 -8.14 -0.78
N LEU A 27 7.59 -8.64 -0.56
CA LEU A 27 8.30 -9.51 -1.47
C LEU A 27 8.36 -10.93 -0.91
N THR A 28 8.42 -11.93 -1.79
CA THR A 28 8.79 -13.28 -1.37
C THR A 28 10.21 -13.29 -0.80
N PRO A 29 10.51 -14.13 0.19
CA PRO A 29 11.87 -14.28 0.68
C PRO A 29 12.82 -14.69 -0.47
N PRO A 30 14.09 -14.25 -0.44
CA PRO A 30 15.08 -14.73 -1.39
C PRO A 30 15.29 -16.24 -1.20
N LYS A 31 15.44 -16.98 -2.30
CA LYS A 31 15.58 -18.45 -2.31
C LYS A 31 16.82 -18.99 -1.57
N SER A 32 17.73 -18.12 -1.11
CA SER A 32 18.95 -18.48 -0.38
C SER A 32 19.39 -17.32 0.50
N PHE A 33 19.66 -17.59 1.79
CA PHE A 33 20.30 -16.65 2.73
C PHE A 33 21.84 -16.65 2.61
N LEU A 34 22.43 -17.58 1.84
CA LEU A 34 23.89 -17.78 1.73
C LEU A 34 24.53 -17.06 0.53
N SER A 35 23.77 -16.28 -0.23
CA SER A 35 24.25 -15.62 -1.45
C SER A 35 24.03 -14.11 -1.35
N PRO A 36 25.07 -13.26 -1.46
CA PRO A 36 24.90 -11.81 -1.46
C PRO A 36 23.85 -11.41 -2.52
N PRO A 37 22.87 -10.55 -2.19
CA PRO A 37 21.79 -10.24 -3.12
C PRO A 37 22.33 -9.37 -4.25
N ARG A 38 22.77 -9.99 -5.34
CA ARG A 38 23.11 -9.30 -6.60
C ARG A 38 21.87 -8.87 -7.37
N THR A 39 20.68 -9.23 -6.92
CA THR A 39 19.39 -8.85 -7.48
C THR A 39 18.31 -9.07 -6.41
N PRO A 40 17.33 -8.18 -6.24
CA PRO A 40 16.16 -8.44 -5.41
C PRO A 40 15.31 -9.52 -6.10
N LYS A 41 15.72 -10.79 -5.99
CA LYS A 41 15.04 -11.96 -6.59
C LYS A 41 13.85 -12.43 -5.75
N GLY A 42 13.03 -11.49 -5.28
CA GLY A 42 11.75 -11.77 -4.63
C GLY A 42 10.62 -11.32 -5.55
N ALA A 43 9.62 -12.19 -5.79
CA ALA A 43 8.40 -11.79 -6.49
C ALA A 43 7.57 -10.87 -5.56
N VAL A 44 6.91 -9.86 -6.13
CA VAL A 44 5.98 -9.02 -5.37
C VAL A 44 4.72 -9.84 -5.05
N ILE A 45 4.42 -9.98 -3.77
CA ILE A 45 3.22 -10.69 -3.29
C ILE A 45 2.05 -9.71 -3.16
N GLY A 46 2.34 -8.48 -2.70
CA GLY A 46 1.31 -7.48 -2.46
C GLY A 46 1.88 -6.16 -1.97
N PHE A 47 1.00 -5.22 -1.65
CA PHE A 47 1.39 -3.91 -1.16
C PHE A 47 0.34 -3.31 -0.22
N LEU A 48 0.78 -2.38 0.62
CA LEU A 48 -0.04 -1.51 1.47
C LEU A 48 0.31 -0.05 1.19
N LYS A 49 -0.68 0.75 0.78
CA LYS A 49 -0.53 2.19 0.57
C LYS A 49 -1.25 2.95 1.69
N VAL A 50 -0.53 3.81 2.39
CA VAL A 50 -1.07 4.66 3.48
C VAL A 50 -0.75 6.13 3.24
N GLY A 51 -1.50 7.01 3.89
CA GLY A 51 -1.24 8.44 3.85
C GLY A 51 -2.17 9.21 4.77
N TYR A 52 -1.65 10.30 5.32
CA TYR A 52 -2.47 11.22 6.12
C TYR A 52 -3.42 12.00 5.22
N LYS A 53 -4.67 12.10 5.64
CA LYS A 53 -5.70 12.88 4.96
C LYS A 53 -6.48 13.69 5.99
N LYS A 54 -6.65 14.99 5.72
CA LYS A 54 -7.63 15.79 6.44
C LYS A 54 -9.01 15.30 6.05
N LEU A 55 -9.78 14.84 7.03
CA LEU A 55 -11.13 14.33 6.85
C LEU A 55 -12.05 15.14 7.76
N PHE A 56 -13.25 15.42 7.26
CA PHE A 56 -14.38 15.77 8.11
C PHE A 56 -15.10 14.46 8.44
N LEU A 57 -15.05 14.08 9.70
CA LEU A 57 -15.66 12.84 10.17
C LEU A 57 -17.01 13.17 10.79
N LEU A 58 -18.04 12.41 10.42
CA LEU A 58 -19.28 12.39 11.17
C LEU A 58 -19.06 11.48 12.38
N VAL A 59 -19.20 12.04 13.58
CA VAL A 59 -19.14 11.27 14.83
C VAL A 59 -20.57 11.07 15.31
N SER A 60 -20.95 9.83 15.59
CA SER A 60 -22.23 9.53 16.25
C SER A 60 -22.18 10.02 17.69
N VAL A 61 -23.10 10.90 18.08
CA VAL A 61 -23.30 11.25 19.49
C VAL A 61 -24.24 10.21 20.10
N GLY A 62 -23.67 9.11 20.61
CA GLY A 62 -24.42 8.03 21.24
C GLY A 62 -23.66 7.45 22.42
N GLY A 63 -23.90 8.00 23.62
CA GLY A 63 -23.37 7.48 24.88
C GLY A 63 -23.42 8.45 26.06
N THR A 64 -24.54 9.16 26.26
CA THR A 64 -24.89 9.71 27.58
C THR A 64 -26.04 8.88 28.12
N GLY A 65 -25.77 8.13 29.19
CA GLY A 65 -26.64 7.17 29.86
C GLY A 65 -25.80 6.20 30.66
#